data_AF-A0A2W2DK91-F1
#
_entry.id   AF-A0A2W2DK91-F1
#
_cell.length_a   1.000
_cell.length_b   1.000
_cell.length_c   1.000
_cell.angle_alpha   90.00
_cell.angle_beta   90.00
_cell.angle_gamma   90.00
#
_symmetry.space_group_name_H-M   'P 1'
#
loop_
_entity.id
_entity.type
_entity.pdbx_description
1 polymer ?
#
loop_
_entity_poly.entity_id
_entity_poly.type
_entity_poly.pdbx_seq_one_letter_code
_entity_poly.pdbx_strand_id
1 'polypeptide(L)'
;MADVSRSWWLLLLRGLAAVVFGFLALLWPGITVLALVVFFGAYAAVSGVFALFAGFRHETRSRTWLIVTGIIGILAGIVAFVWPGITSLALLYVVAFWAIFSGVAEITAGIHLRKVIENEWAFIVAGALSVLVGVLLIIWPGAGLVSLAWLIGAFAILYGIAMIALALRVKNFTNRVGMP
;
A
#
# COMPACT_ATOMS: atom_id res chain seq x y z
N MET A 1 7.78 7.93 30.25
CA MET A 1 8.87 8.01 29.24
C MET A 1 9.77 6.75 29.24
N ALA A 2 9.24 5.58 29.64
CA ALA A 2 9.92 4.29 29.48
C ALA A 2 9.77 3.69 28.07
N ASP A 3 9.04 4.38 27.18
CA ASP A 3 8.70 3.87 25.85
C ASP A 3 9.83 4.01 24.82
N VAL A 4 10.76 4.96 25.01
CA VAL A 4 11.80 5.24 24.00
C VAL A 4 12.88 4.14 23.98
N SER A 5 13.27 3.59 25.14
CA SER A 5 14.24 2.48 25.20
C SER A 5 13.64 1.14 24.78
N ARG A 6 12.30 0.97 24.83
CA ARG A 6 11.60 -0.18 24.23
C ARG A 6 11.39 -0.03 22.72
N SER A 7 11.37 1.20 22.23
CA SER A 7 11.08 1.51 20.82
C SER A 7 12.21 1.10 19.87
N TRP A 8 13.49 1.24 20.25
CA TRP A 8 14.59 0.89 19.32
C TRP A 8 14.58 -0.60 18.93
N TRP A 9 14.25 -1.49 19.87
CA TRP A 9 14.13 -2.92 19.57
C TRP A 9 12.95 -3.23 18.64
N LEU A 10 11.80 -2.58 18.86
CA LEU A 10 10.62 -2.71 17.99
C LEU A 10 10.89 -2.20 16.58
N LEU A 11 11.65 -1.11 16.43
CA LEU A 11 12.06 -0.55 15.14
C LEU A 11 13.03 -1.48 14.42
N LEU A 12 14.04 -2.04 15.11
CA LEU A 12 14.93 -3.04 14.54
C LEU A 12 14.17 -4.28 14.08
N LEU A 13 13.30 -4.82 14.92
CA LEU A 13 12.53 -6.03 14.60
C LEU A 13 11.62 -5.79 13.38
N ARG A 14 10.92 -4.64 13.34
CA ARG A 14 10.11 -4.25 12.19
C ARG A 14 10.94 -4.08 10.93
N GLY A 15 12.10 -3.44 11.03
CA GLY A 15 13.00 -3.23 9.90
C GLY A 15 13.52 -4.55 9.34
N LEU A 16 13.99 -5.44 10.22
CA LEU A 16 14.47 -6.78 9.83
C LEU A 16 13.34 -7.61 9.19
N ALA A 17 12.15 -7.61 9.79
CA ALA A 17 10.98 -8.28 9.23
C ALA A 17 10.62 -7.73 7.83
N ALA A 18 10.68 -6.40 7.64
CA ALA A 18 10.42 -5.78 6.34
C ALA A 18 11.47 -6.15 5.29
N VAL A 19 12.76 -6.22 5.66
CA VAL A 19 13.82 -6.67 4.74
C VAL A 19 13.61 -8.13 4.34
N VAL A 20 13.35 -9.03 5.30
CA VAL A 20 13.07 -10.44 5.02
C VAL A 20 11.85 -10.59 4.13
N PHE A 21 10.76 -9.89 4.46
CA PHE A 21 9.55 -9.86 3.62
C PHE A 21 9.86 -9.38 2.20
N GLY A 22 10.65 -8.32 2.07
CA GLY A 22 11.03 -7.77 0.77
C GLY A 22 11.84 -8.75 -0.07
N PHE A 23 12.81 -9.47 0.51
CA PHE A 23 13.55 -10.52 -0.19
C PHE A 23 12.65 -11.69 -0.61
N LEU A 24 11.78 -12.17 0.29
CA LEU A 24 10.80 -13.20 -0.05
C LEU A 24 9.89 -12.74 -1.19
N ALA A 25 9.51 -11.46 -1.19
CA ALA A 25 8.66 -10.89 -2.21
C ALA A 25 9.33 -10.81 -3.59
N LEU A 26 10.63 -10.51 -3.63
CA LEU A 26 11.39 -10.50 -4.88
C LEU A 26 11.58 -11.90 -5.46
N LEU A 27 11.82 -12.89 -4.60
CA LEU A 27 12.10 -14.26 -5.01
C LEU A 27 10.82 -15.04 -5.40
N TRP A 28 9.68 -14.75 -4.77
CA TRP A 28 8.42 -15.48 -4.95
C TRP A 28 7.26 -14.53 -5.25
N PRO A 29 7.26 -13.83 -6.40
CA PRO A 29 6.27 -12.79 -6.70
C PRO A 29 4.83 -13.34 -6.70
N GLY A 30 4.64 -14.60 -7.13
CA GLY A 30 3.33 -15.25 -7.08
C GLY A 30 2.78 -15.39 -5.65
N ILE A 31 3.61 -15.80 -4.68
CA ILE A 31 3.20 -15.90 -3.28
C ILE A 31 2.93 -14.51 -2.70
N THR A 32 3.73 -13.51 -3.06
CA THR A 32 3.51 -12.12 -2.63
C THR A 32 2.15 -11.62 -3.05
N VAL A 33 1.79 -11.80 -4.33
CA VAL A 33 0.48 -11.41 -4.85
C VAL A 33 -0.63 -12.15 -4.11
N LEU A 34 -0.50 -13.46 -3.89
CA LEU A 34 -1.49 -14.23 -3.13
C LEU A 34 -1.63 -13.74 -1.70
N ALA A 35 -0.52 -13.44 -1.02
CA ALA A 35 -0.53 -12.87 0.32
C ALA A 35 -1.29 -11.53 0.32
N LEU A 36 -1.01 -10.64 -0.64
CA LEU A 36 -1.72 -9.36 -0.77
C LEU A 36 -3.22 -9.56 -0.98
N VAL A 37 -3.62 -10.51 -1.81
CA VAL A 37 -5.04 -10.85 -2.04
C VAL A 37 -5.69 -11.35 -0.76
N VAL A 38 -5.03 -12.23 -0.01
CA VAL A 38 -5.53 -12.76 1.27
C VAL A 38 -5.66 -11.66 2.31
N PHE A 39 -4.64 -10.80 2.45
CA PHE A 39 -4.68 -9.66 3.36
C PHE A 39 -5.79 -8.68 2.99
N PHE A 40 -5.92 -8.35 1.69
CA PHE A 40 -7.01 -7.52 1.18
C PHE A 40 -8.37 -8.15 1.47
N GLY A 41 -8.54 -9.45 1.20
CA GLY A 41 -9.78 -10.17 1.44
C GLY A 41 -10.18 -10.18 2.91
N ALA A 42 -9.23 -10.45 3.81
CA ALA A 42 -9.44 -10.38 5.24
C ALA A 42 -9.84 -8.97 5.68
N TYR A 43 -9.13 -7.95 5.19
CA TYR A 43 -9.43 -6.55 5.49
C TYR A 43 -10.81 -6.14 4.97
N ALA A 44 -11.17 -6.49 3.75
CA ALA A 44 -12.46 -6.21 3.13
C ALA A 44 -13.61 -6.88 3.91
N ALA A 45 -13.43 -8.14 4.32
CA ALA A 45 -14.41 -8.83 5.15
C ALA A 45 -14.59 -8.16 6.52
N VAL A 46 -13.49 -7.88 7.23
CA VAL A 46 -13.52 -7.25 8.55
C VAL A 46 -14.13 -5.85 8.48
N SER A 47 -13.70 -5.03 7.52
CA SER A 47 -14.26 -3.69 7.32
C SER A 47 -15.74 -3.74 6.93
N GLY A 48 -16.15 -4.70 6.10
CA GLY A 48 -17.54 -4.91 5.73
C GLY A 48 -18.43 -5.29 6.93
N VAL A 49 -17.92 -6.15 7.81
CA VAL A 49 -18.58 -6.49 9.08
C VAL A 49 -18.74 -5.26 9.97
N PHE A 50 -17.69 -4.44 10.13
CA PHE A 50 -17.79 -3.20 10.90
C PHE A 50 -18.79 -2.20 10.30
N ALA A 51 -18.83 -2.05 8.98
CA ALA A 51 -19.78 -1.18 8.29
C ALA A 51 -21.23 -1.64 8.49
N LEU A 52 -21.48 -2.96 8.44
CA LEU A 52 -22.80 -3.53 8.78
C LEU A 52 -23.19 -3.24 10.22
N PHE A 53 -22.30 -3.53 11.17
CA PHE A 53 -22.56 -3.24 12.59
C PHE A 53 -22.85 -1.76 12.83
N ALA A 54 -22.11 -0.85 12.18
CA ALA A 54 -22.34 0.58 12.27
C ALA A 54 -23.71 0.98 11.69
N GLY A 55 -24.09 0.40 10.54
CA GLY A 55 -25.38 0.64 9.88
C GLY A 55 -26.58 0.14 10.69
N PHE A 56 -26.45 -0.95 11.45
CA PHE A 56 -27.52 -1.44 12.34
C PHE A 56 -27.62 -0.65 13.64
N ARG A 57 -26.52 -0.09 14.15
CA ARG A 57 -26.47 0.53 15.48
C ARG A 57 -26.80 2.02 15.51
N HIS A 58 -26.70 2.73 14.37
CA HIS A 58 -26.97 4.17 14.31
C HIS A 58 -28.05 4.49 13.27
N GLU A 59 -29.10 5.20 13.69
CA GLU A 59 -30.08 5.85 12.80
C GLU A 59 -29.46 7.09 12.14
N THR A 60 -28.46 6.87 11.30
CA THR A 60 -27.87 7.94 10.48
C THR A 60 -28.59 8.01 9.14
N ARG A 61 -28.60 9.21 8.54
CA ARG A 61 -29.05 9.44 7.16
C ARG A 61 -28.32 8.56 6.12
N SER A 62 -27.20 7.96 6.50
CA SER A 62 -26.36 7.08 5.67
C SER A 62 -26.51 5.58 5.98
N ARG A 63 -27.50 5.17 6.80
CA ARG A 63 -27.69 3.77 7.19
C ARG A 63 -27.73 2.80 6.00
N THR A 64 -28.52 3.12 4.97
CA THR A 64 -28.61 2.28 3.76
C THR A 64 -27.26 2.15 3.07
N TRP A 65 -26.48 3.23 2.99
CA TRP A 65 -25.15 3.22 2.40
C TRP A 65 -24.15 2.38 3.21
N LEU A 66 -24.19 2.46 4.55
CA LEU A 66 -23.34 1.65 5.43
C LEU A 66 -23.65 0.15 5.31
N ILE A 67 -24.93 -0.21 5.20
CA ILE A 67 -25.35 -1.60 5.01
C ILE A 67 -24.89 -2.11 3.65
N VAL A 68 -25.11 -1.35 2.58
CA VAL A 68 -24.71 -1.73 1.22
C VAL A 68 -23.19 -1.86 1.12
N THR A 69 -22.43 -0.89 1.61
CA THR A 69 -20.96 -0.96 1.61
C THR A 69 -20.45 -2.11 2.46
N GLY A 70 -21.10 -2.41 3.58
CA GLY A 70 -20.78 -3.56 4.41
C GLY A 70 -21.00 -4.91 3.72
N ILE A 71 -22.15 -5.09 3.05
CA ILE A 71 -22.42 -6.30 2.25
C ILE A 71 -21.39 -6.43 1.13
N ILE A 72 -21.14 -5.37 0.38
CA ILE A 72 -20.15 -5.37 -0.71
C ILE A 72 -18.77 -5.74 -0.18
N GLY A 73 -18.35 -5.20 0.97
CA GLY A 73 -17.06 -5.49 1.59
C GLY A 73 -16.92 -6.97 1.98
N ILE A 74 -17.95 -7.56 2.58
CA ILE A 74 -17.96 -8.99 2.92
C ILE A 74 -17.90 -9.85 1.66
N LEU A 75 -18.72 -9.55 0.65
CA LEU A 75 -18.72 -10.29 -0.61
C LEU A 75 -17.36 -10.18 -1.32
N ALA A 76 -16.76 -8.99 -1.35
CA ALA A 76 -15.42 -8.78 -1.89
C ALA A 76 -14.38 -9.62 -1.13
N GLY A 77 -14.48 -9.68 0.20
CA GLY A 77 -13.64 -10.54 1.02
C GLY A 77 -13.78 -12.02 0.68
N ILE A 78 -15.02 -12.51 0.55
CA ILE A 78 -15.29 -13.90 0.15
C ILE A 78 -14.71 -14.19 -1.25
N VAL A 79 -14.96 -13.30 -2.23
CA VAL A 79 -14.42 -13.45 -3.59
C VAL A 79 -12.89 -13.49 -3.58
N ALA A 80 -12.25 -12.68 -2.73
CA ALA A 80 -10.80 -12.70 -2.55
C ALA A 80 -10.25 -14.06 -2.11
N PHE A 81 -10.94 -14.74 -1.20
CA PHE A 81 -10.54 -16.06 -0.71
C PHE A 81 -10.86 -17.19 -1.68
N VAL A 82 -12.04 -17.14 -2.32
CA VAL A 82 -12.50 -18.22 -3.19
C VAL A 82 -11.78 -18.15 -4.54
N TRP A 83 -11.66 -16.96 -5.13
CA TRP A 83 -11.08 -16.73 -6.45
C TRP A 83 -9.88 -15.76 -6.37
N PRO A 84 -8.74 -16.22 -5.82
CA PRO A 84 -7.59 -15.36 -5.61
C PRO A 84 -6.96 -14.85 -6.92
N GLY A 85 -7.03 -15.64 -8.00
CA GLY A 85 -6.51 -15.23 -9.32
C GLY A 85 -7.32 -14.12 -9.99
N ILE A 86 -8.64 -14.08 -9.80
CA ILE A 86 -9.47 -12.98 -10.32
C ILE A 86 -9.28 -11.74 -9.45
N THR A 87 -9.15 -11.94 -8.14
CA THR A 87 -8.96 -10.84 -7.20
C THR A 87 -7.60 -10.17 -7.36
N SER A 88 -6.53 -10.93 -7.65
CA SER A 88 -5.23 -10.33 -7.97
C SER A 88 -5.29 -9.44 -9.20
N LEU A 89 -5.98 -9.88 -10.27
CA LEU A 89 -6.21 -9.06 -11.46
C LEU A 89 -7.06 -7.82 -11.14
N ALA A 90 -8.11 -7.97 -10.34
CA ALA A 90 -8.94 -6.84 -9.91
C ALA A 90 -8.09 -5.79 -9.15
N LEU A 91 -7.25 -6.24 -8.21
CA LEU A 91 -6.34 -5.35 -7.48
C LEU A 91 -5.32 -4.69 -8.40
N LEU A 92 -4.77 -5.42 -9.37
CA LEU A 92 -3.89 -4.84 -10.39
C LEU A 92 -4.60 -3.75 -11.18
N TYR A 93 -5.83 -3.99 -11.63
CA TYR A 93 -6.58 -2.98 -12.37
C TYR A 93 -6.90 -1.76 -11.52
N VAL A 94 -7.22 -1.93 -10.24
CA VAL A 94 -7.39 -0.81 -9.30
C VAL A 94 -6.10 0.02 -9.25
N VAL A 95 -4.93 -0.61 -9.12
CA VAL A 95 -3.64 0.09 -9.13
C VAL A 95 -3.37 0.76 -10.48
N ALA A 96 -3.69 0.10 -11.60
CA ALA A 96 -3.50 0.64 -12.93
C ALA A 96 -4.36 1.88 -13.19
N PHE A 97 -5.65 1.82 -12.85
CA PHE A 97 -6.55 2.98 -12.94
C PHE A 97 -6.08 4.09 -12.03
N TRP A 98 -5.70 3.78 -10.78
CA TRP A 98 -5.16 4.76 -9.86
C TRP A 98 -3.93 5.47 -10.45
N ALA A 99 -2.97 4.72 -11.00
CA ALA A 99 -1.79 5.29 -11.65
C ALA A 99 -2.15 6.21 -12.82
N ILE A 100 -3.12 5.83 -13.67
CA ILE A 100 -3.60 6.68 -14.77
C ILE A 100 -4.22 7.96 -14.23
N PHE A 101 -5.13 7.87 -13.25
CA PHE A 101 -5.79 9.04 -12.68
C PHE A 101 -4.80 9.98 -11.99
N SER A 102 -3.90 9.45 -11.16
CA SER A 102 -2.85 10.23 -10.52
C SER A 102 -1.91 10.85 -11.54
N GLY A 103 -1.52 10.12 -12.58
CA GLY A 103 -0.65 10.64 -13.63
C GLY A 103 -1.29 11.78 -14.43
N VAL A 104 -2.58 11.64 -14.78
CA VAL A 104 -3.35 12.74 -15.40
C VAL A 104 -3.43 13.94 -14.46
N ALA A 105 -3.70 13.71 -13.17
CA ALA A 105 -3.75 14.79 -12.17
C ALA A 105 -2.39 15.51 -12.06
N GLU A 106 -1.27 14.79 -12.03
CA GLU A 106 0.09 15.34 -11.99
C GLU A 106 0.42 16.16 -13.25
N ILE A 107 0.05 15.68 -14.43
CA ILE A 107 0.19 16.43 -15.68
C ILE A 107 -0.60 17.74 -15.60
N THR A 108 -1.87 17.67 -15.17
CA THR A 108 -2.69 18.88 -15.04
C THR A 108 -2.11 19.85 -14.01
N ALA A 109 -1.62 19.35 -12.88
CA ALA A 109 -0.98 20.17 -11.84
C ALA A 109 0.29 20.84 -12.38
N GLY A 110 1.15 20.11 -13.10
CA GLY A 110 2.35 20.65 -13.72
C GLY A 110 2.06 21.78 -14.72
N ILE A 111 0.99 21.64 -15.51
CA ILE A 111 0.57 22.69 -16.46
C ILE A 111 0.08 23.95 -15.73
N HIS A 112 -0.66 23.81 -14.62
CA HIS A 112 -1.20 24.94 -13.86
C HIS A 112 -0.14 25.63 -13.00
N LEU A 113 0.82 24.88 -12.46
CA LEU A 113 1.89 25.39 -11.60
C LEU A 113 3.07 25.99 -12.36
N ARG A 114 3.00 26.03 -13.70
CA ARG A 114 4.08 26.53 -14.56
C ARG A 114 4.51 27.99 -14.33
N LYS A 115 3.75 28.72 -13.52
CA LYS A 115 3.99 30.15 -13.22
C LYS A 115 4.49 30.40 -11.80
N VAL A 116 4.60 29.36 -10.97
CA VAL A 116 4.82 29.50 -9.52
C VAL A 116 6.02 28.69 -9.02
N ILE A 117 6.43 27.61 -9.70
CA ILE A 117 7.47 26.70 -9.20
C ILE A 117 8.55 26.43 -10.25
N GLU A 118 9.82 26.58 -9.87
CA GLU A 118 10.95 26.03 -10.62
C GLU A 118 10.88 24.48 -10.56
N ASN A 119 11.01 23.80 -11.70
CA ASN A 119 10.91 22.33 -11.87
C ASN A 119 9.52 21.74 -12.20
N GLU A 120 8.63 22.54 -12.81
CA GLU A 120 7.32 22.12 -13.38
C GLU A 120 7.37 20.88 -14.30
N TRP A 121 8.48 20.72 -15.04
CA TRP A 121 8.69 19.62 -15.97
C TRP A 121 8.75 18.26 -15.26
N ALA A 122 9.23 18.23 -14.00
CA ALA A 122 9.29 16.99 -13.23
C ALA A 122 7.89 16.40 -12.97
N PHE A 123 6.89 17.24 -12.70
CA PHE A 123 5.50 16.80 -12.52
C PHE A 123 4.88 16.29 -13.82
N ILE A 124 5.15 16.95 -14.95
CA ILE A 124 4.64 16.51 -16.25
C ILE A 124 5.26 15.17 -16.65
N VAL A 125 6.58 15.01 -16.47
CA VAL A 125 7.29 13.77 -16.78
C VAL A 125 6.85 12.63 -15.84
N ALA A 126 6.76 12.90 -14.53
CA ALA A 126 6.28 11.92 -13.56
C ALA A 126 4.86 11.46 -13.88
N GLY A 127 3.97 12.41 -14.18
CA GLY A 127 2.59 12.10 -14.52
C GLY A 127 2.47 11.32 -15.83
N ALA A 128 3.24 11.68 -16.86
CA ALA A 128 3.28 10.94 -18.12
C ALA A 128 3.81 9.51 -17.92
N LEU A 129 4.85 9.33 -17.11
CA LEU A 129 5.38 8.02 -16.76
C LEU A 129 4.34 7.19 -15.98
N SER A 130 3.63 7.81 -15.04
CA SER A 130 2.58 7.17 -14.25
C SER A 130 1.41 6.68 -15.11
N VAL A 131 0.94 7.51 -16.06
CA VAL A 131 -0.07 7.11 -17.06
C VAL A 131 0.44 5.94 -17.91
N LEU A 132 1.68 6.03 -18.40
CA LEU A 132 2.28 4.98 -19.21
C LEU A 132 2.37 3.66 -18.43
N VAL A 133 2.81 3.69 -17.18
CA VAL A 133 2.84 2.51 -16.29
C VAL A 133 1.43 1.93 -16.16
N GLY A 134 0.43 2.75 -15.85
CA GLY A 134 -0.95 2.26 -15.70
C GLY A 134 -1.50 1.64 -16.98
N VAL A 135 -1.23 2.22 -18.16
CA VAL A 135 -1.62 1.64 -19.45
C VAL A 135 -0.90 0.31 -19.71
N LEU A 136 0.41 0.22 -19.44
CA LEU A 136 1.17 -1.02 -19.60
C LEU A 136 0.66 -2.14 -18.68
N LEU A 137 0.28 -1.82 -17.45
CA LEU A 137 -0.32 -2.78 -16.52
C LEU A 137 -1.61 -3.38 -17.08
N ILE A 138 -2.43 -2.59 -17.79
CA ILE A 138 -3.67 -3.07 -18.41
C ILE A 138 -3.39 -3.97 -19.62
N ILE A 139 -2.42 -3.60 -20.46
CA ILE A 139 -2.09 -4.35 -21.68
C ILE A 139 -1.46 -5.71 -21.32
N TRP A 140 -0.57 -5.73 -20.32
CA TRP A 140 0.16 -6.95 -19.89
C TRP A 140 -0.07 -7.25 -18.41
N PRO A 141 -1.26 -7.73 -18.01
CA PRO A 141 -1.60 -7.92 -16.61
C PRO A 141 -0.74 -8.97 -15.90
N GLY A 142 -0.30 -10.02 -16.61
CA GLY A 142 0.59 -11.04 -16.04
C GLY A 142 1.95 -10.46 -15.66
N ALA A 143 2.57 -9.69 -16.55
CA ALA A 143 3.82 -8.98 -16.26
C ALA A 143 3.59 -7.91 -15.17
N GLY A 144 2.47 -7.20 -15.24
CA GLY A 144 2.12 -6.18 -14.27
C GLY A 144 2.00 -6.70 -12.83
N LEU A 145 1.42 -7.89 -12.63
CA LEU A 145 1.36 -8.53 -11.31
C LEU A 145 2.76 -8.79 -10.75
N VAL A 146 3.66 -9.32 -11.57
CA VAL A 146 5.05 -9.59 -11.18
C VAL A 146 5.80 -8.29 -10.92
N SER A 147 5.64 -7.28 -11.77
CA SER A 147 6.25 -5.96 -11.59
C SER A 147 5.80 -5.28 -10.30
N LEU A 148 4.51 -5.38 -9.94
CA LEU A 148 4.00 -4.86 -8.67
C LEU A 148 4.60 -5.61 -7.48
N ALA A 149 4.71 -6.93 -7.55
CA ALA A 149 5.35 -7.72 -6.49
C ALA A 149 6.82 -7.30 -6.31
N TRP A 150 7.55 -7.09 -7.41
CA TRP A 150 8.93 -6.60 -7.36
C TRP A 150 9.04 -5.19 -6.79
N LEU A 151 8.16 -4.28 -7.20
CA LEU A 151 8.13 -2.93 -6.67
C LEU A 151 7.87 -2.91 -5.16
N ILE A 152 6.89 -3.71 -4.72
CA ILE A 152 6.56 -3.86 -3.30
C ILE A 152 7.73 -4.47 -2.53
N GLY A 153 8.36 -5.51 -3.07
CA GLY A 153 9.53 -6.15 -2.46
C GLY A 153 10.72 -5.20 -2.33
N ALA A 154 11.05 -4.47 -3.40
CA ALA A 154 12.11 -3.48 -3.39
C ALA A 154 11.83 -2.35 -2.39
N PHE A 155 10.60 -1.83 -2.37
CA PHE A 155 10.19 -0.81 -1.40
C PHE A 155 10.26 -1.32 0.04
N ALA A 156 9.84 -2.56 0.30
CA ALA A 156 9.92 -3.17 1.62
C ALA A 156 11.37 -3.32 2.11
N ILE A 157 12.31 -3.68 1.23
CA ILE A 157 13.75 -3.72 1.55
C ILE A 157 14.25 -2.31 1.89
N LEU A 158 13.99 -1.31 1.04
CA LEU A 158 14.43 0.07 1.27
C LEU A 158 13.88 0.62 2.59
N TYR A 159 12.58 0.41 2.84
CA TYR A 159 11.93 0.80 4.08
C TYR A 159 12.53 0.06 5.29
N GLY A 160 12.78 -1.24 5.16
CA GLY A 160 13.39 -2.05 6.21
C GLY A 160 14.80 -1.58 6.57
N ILE A 161 15.63 -1.27 5.58
CA ILE A 161 16.97 -0.68 5.77
C ILE A 161 16.86 0.67 6.48
N ALA A 162 15.94 1.55 6.05
CA ALA A 162 15.72 2.85 6.67
C ALA A 162 15.29 2.72 8.16
N MET A 163 14.41 1.77 8.46
CA MET A 163 13.99 1.45 9.83
C MET A 163 15.14 0.93 10.70
N ILE A 164 15.97 0.02 10.17
CA ILE A 164 17.15 -0.48 10.87
C ILE A 164 18.12 0.67 11.17
N ALA A 165 18.39 1.52 10.18
CA ALA A 165 19.25 2.69 10.36
C ALA A 165 18.72 3.64 11.44
N LEU A 166 17.41 3.91 11.43
CA LEU A 166 16.76 4.74 12.44
C LEU A 166 16.84 4.11 13.83
N ALA A 167 16.63 2.80 13.94
CA ALA A 167 16.70 2.09 15.20
C ALA A 167 18.11 2.11 15.81
N LEU A 168 19.15 1.94 14.98
CA LEU A 168 20.55 2.10 15.41
C LEU A 168 20.84 3.54 15.84
N ARG A 169 20.27 4.53 15.15
CA ARG A 169 20.39 5.94 15.52
C ARG A 169 19.76 6.20 16.89
N VAL A 170 18.54 5.70 17.14
CA VAL A 170 17.85 5.83 18.44
C VAL A 170 18.65 5.14 19.55
N LYS A 171 19.13 3.91 19.33
CA LYS A 171 19.97 3.19 20.28
C LYS A 171 21.23 4.00 20.67
N ASN A 172 21.89 4.58 19.68
CA ASN A 172 23.09 5.39 19.91
C ASN A 172 22.81 6.69 20.68
N PHE A 173 21.64 7.32 20.46
CA PHE A 173 21.22 8.47 21.25
C PHE A 173 20.91 8.10 22.69
N THR A 174 20.20 7.00 22.95
CA THR A 174 19.94 6.52 24.32
C THR A 174 21.24 6.24 25.07
N ASN A 175 22.21 5.57 24.43
CA ASN A 175 23.51 5.26 25.05
C ASN A 175 24.36 6.52 25.35
N ARG A 176 24.27 7.58 24.54
CA ARG A 176 25.04 8.82 24.73
C ARG A 176 24.48 9.71 25.83
N VAL A 177 23.19 9.62 26.12
CA VAL A 177 22.51 10.47 27.11
C VAL A 177 22.52 9.83 28.51
N GLY A 178 23.06 8.61 28.65
CA GLY A 178 23.30 7.99 29.96
C GLY A 178 22.02 7.75 30.79
N MET A 179 20.86 7.66 30.13
CA MET A 179 19.61 7.34 30.81
C MET A 179 19.46 5.82 30.91
N PRO A 180 19.23 5.27 32.12
CA PRO A 180 19.08 3.83 32.36
C PRO A 180 17.90 3.21 31.61
#